data_AF-A0A919M2D8-F1
#
_entry.id   AF-A0A919M2D8-F1
#
_cell.length_a   1.000
_cell.length_b   1.000
_cell.length_c   1.000
_cell.angle_alpha   90.00
_cell.angle_beta   90.00
_cell.angle_gamma   90.00
#
_symmetry.space_group_name_H-M   'P 1'
#
loop_
_entity.id
_entity.type
_entity.pdbx_description
1 polymer ?
#
loop_
_entity_poly.entity_id
_entity_poly.type
_entity_poly.pdbx_seq_one_letter_code
_entity_poly.pdbx_strand_id
1 'polypeptide(L)'
;MFGVPHGELSDFQLEWLEHKLAEAPERYTLLLLHHHPLPAGCSWLDQHSLRNAGALDSALSARPRVKHLLCGHIHQELDLDWNGRRMMATPSTCVQFKPHCANFTLDTVSPGWRWLELHPDGTLTTEVCRLEGAAFHPDIASEGY
;
A
#
# COMPACT_ATOMS: atom_id res chain seq x y z
N MET A 1 -0.60 -13.27 -23.69
CA MET A 1 0.38 -12.44 -22.96
C MET A 1 0.22 -12.80 -21.49
N PHE A 2 1.17 -13.53 -20.91
CA PHE A 2 1.07 -14.07 -19.55
C PHE A 2 1.25 -12.96 -18.49
N GLY A 3 0.55 -13.15 -17.36
CA GLY A 3 0.41 -12.30 -16.16
C GLY A 3 1.40 -11.15 -15.97
N VAL A 4 0.93 -9.93 -16.19
CA VAL A 4 1.57 -8.74 -15.62
C VAL A 4 1.22 -8.74 -14.12
N PRO A 5 2.16 -8.58 -13.17
CA PRO A 5 1.92 -8.70 -11.72
C PRO A 5 1.21 -7.46 -11.13
N HIS A 6 0.18 -6.98 -11.83
CA HIS A 6 -0.63 -5.84 -11.39
C HIS A 6 -1.75 -6.29 -10.46
N GLY A 7 -2.28 -5.33 -9.70
CA GLY A 7 -3.50 -5.53 -8.93
C GLY A 7 -4.76 -5.25 -9.73
N GLU A 8 -5.80 -6.04 -9.47
CA GLU A 8 -7.15 -5.76 -9.92
C GLU A 8 -8.14 -6.31 -8.91
N LEU A 9 -9.19 -5.55 -8.58
CA LEU A 9 -10.31 -6.01 -7.77
C LEU A 9 -11.42 -6.47 -8.70
N SER A 10 -11.92 -7.70 -8.56
CA SER A 10 -13.08 -8.13 -9.34
C SER A 10 -14.35 -7.41 -8.89
N ASP A 11 -15.36 -7.38 -9.76
CA ASP A 11 -16.69 -6.83 -9.41
C ASP A 11 -17.25 -7.48 -8.14
N PHE A 12 -17.07 -8.79 -7.99
CA PHE A 12 -17.46 -9.51 -6.77
C PHE A 12 -16.74 -8.98 -5.52
N GLN A 13 -15.45 -8.67 -5.59
CA GLN A 13 -14.71 -8.12 -4.45
C GLN A 13 -15.18 -6.70 -4.10
N LEU A 14 -15.51 -5.89 -5.11
CA LEU A 14 -16.04 -4.54 -4.92
C LEU A 14 -17.44 -4.57 -4.30
N GLU A 15 -18.35 -5.39 -4.83
CA GLU A 15 -19.69 -5.59 -4.27
C GLU A 15 -19.62 -6.14 -2.83
N TRP A 16 -18.73 -7.10 -2.59
CA TRP A 16 -18.51 -7.65 -1.25
C TRP A 16 -18.01 -6.57 -0.28
N LEU A 17 -17.06 -5.73 -0.70
CA LEU A 17 -16.55 -4.62 0.09
C LEU A 17 -17.67 -3.64 0.45
N GLU A 18 -18.48 -3.23 -0.53
CA GLU A 18 -19.60 -2.33 -0.31
C GLU A 18 -20.61 -2.90 0.70
N HIS A 19 -20.95 -4.18 0.55
CA HIS A 19 -21.86 -4.85 1.47
C HIS A 19 -21.28 -4.92 2.88
N LYS A 20 -20.00 -5.25 3.04
CA LYS A 20 -19.33 -5.30 4.35
C LYS A 20 -19.26 -3.94 5.04
N LEU A 21 -19.01 -2.88 4.29
CA LEU A 21 -19.03 -1.52 4.83
C LEU A 21 -20.45 -1.08 5.24
N ALA A 22 -21.49 -1.58 4.54
CA ALA A 22 -22.87 -1.28 4.86
C ALA A 22 -23.42 -2.05 6.08
N GLU A 23 -22.79 -3.18 6.47
CA GLU A 23 -23.17 -3.94 7.67
C GLU A 23 -22.90 -3.17 8.99
N ALA A 24 -21.93 -2.24 8.99
CA ALA A 24 -21.56 -1.44 10.17
C ALA A 24 -21.08 -0.03 9.77
N PRO A 25 -21.97 0.82 9.21
CA PRO A 25 -21.61 2.11 8.63
C PRO A 25 -21.09 3.13 9.66
N GLU A 26 -21.32 2.87 10.94
CA GLU A 26 -20.82 3.65 12.07
C GLU A 26 -19.39 3.29 12.48
N ARG A 27 -18.80 2.19 11.98
CA ARG A 27 -17.43 1.84 12.34
C ARG A 27 -16.42 2.58 11.47
N TYR A 28 -15.33 3.02 12.08
CA TYR A 28 -14.15 3.43 11.32
C TYR A 28 -13.45 2.20 10.75
N THR A 29 -12.97 2.32 9.51
CA THR A 29 -12.37 1.21 8.78
C THR A 29 -11.00 1.62 8.24
N LEU A 30 -10.02 0.77 8.47
CA LEU A 30 -8.74 0.75 7.78
C LEU A 30 -8.83 -0.29 6.65
N LEU A 31 -8.60 0.12 5.41
CA LEU A 31 -8.54 -0.79 4.27
C LEU A 31 -7.10 -1.26 4.05
N LEU A 32 -6.90 -2.56 3.85
CA LEU A 32 -5.58 -3.15 3.55
C LEU A 32 -5.58 -3.72 2.13
N LEU A 33 -4.61 -3.33 1.32
CA LEU A 33 -4.38 -3.85 -0.03
C LEU A 33 -2.93 -4.30 -0.17
N HIS A 34 -2.64 -5.15 -1.16
CA HIS A 34 -1.26 -5.37 -1.56
C HIS A 34 -0.80 -4.29 -2.55
N HIS A 35 -1.50 -4.15 -3.68
CA HIS A 35 -1.16 -3.21 -4.74
C HIS A 35 -1.62 -1.79 -4.41
N HIS A 36 -0.80 -0.82 -4.80
CA HIS A 36 -1.00 0.60 -4.49
C HIS A 36 -1.97 1.27 -5.48
N PRO A 37 -2.92 2.09 -5.01
CA PRO A 37 -3.87 2.81 -5.87
C PRO A 37 -3.30 4.10 -6.49
N LEU A 38 -2.19 4.63 -5.95
CA LEU A 38 -1.48 5.79 -6.48
C LEU A 38 -0.05 5.41 -6.90
N PRO A 39 0.50 6.03 -7.96
CA PRO A 39 1.90 5.84 -8.35
C PRO A 39 2.86 6.16 -7.20
N ALA A 40 3.88 5.32 -7.03
CA ALA A 40 5.00 5.54 -6.13
C ALA A 40 6.11 6.40 -6.76
N GLY A 41 6.00 6.72 -8.06
CA GLY A 41 7.00 7.50 -8.79
C GLY A 41 8.18 6.67 -9.26
N CYS A 42 8.01 5.36 -9.39
CA CYS A 42 8.99 4.42 -9.92
C CYS A 42 8.36 3.68 -11.09
N SER A 43 8.72 4.02 -12.34
CA SER A 43 8.00 3.54 -13.53
C SER A 43 7.87 2.01 -13.61
N TRP A 44 8.90 1.29 -13.17
CA TRP A 44 8.90 -0.18 -13.17
C TRP A 44 7.99 -0.80 -12.09
N LEU A 45 7.70 -0.09 -10.99
CA LEU A 45 6.72 -0.51 -9.98
C LEU A 45 5.31 -0.03 -10.37
N ASP A 46 5.20 1.18 -10.93
CA ASP A 46 3.92 1.80 -11.23
C ASP A 46 3.12 1.06 -12.31
N GLN A 47 3.79 0.31 -13.18
CA GLN A 47 3.13 -0.63 -14.10
C GLN A 47 2.43 -1.82 -13.42
N HIS A 48 2.69 -2.04 -12.13
CA HIS A 48 2.13 -3.11 -11.30
C HIS A 48 1.12 -2.57 -10.26
N SER A 49 0.69 -1.31 -10.40
CA SER A 49 -0.31 -0.70 -9.53
C SER A 49 -1.66 -1.42 -9.58
N LEU A 50 -2.57 -1.03 -8.68
CA LEU A 50 -3.98 -1.41 -8.77
C LEU A 50 -4.62 -0.74 -10.00
N ARG A 51 -4.97 -1.51 -11.03
CA ARG A 51 -5.46 -0.97 -12.31
C ARG A 51 -6.82 -0.28 -12.21
N ASN A 52 -7.71 -0.82 -11.40
CA ASN A 52 -9.07 -0.30 -11.23
C ASN A 52 -9.23 0.47 -9.92
N ALA A 53 -8.21 1.24 -9.52
CA ALA A 53 -8.25 2.09 -8.32
C ALA A 53 -9.44 3.09 -8.35
N GLY A 54 -9.85 3.55 -9.53
CA GLY A 54 -11.05 4.41 -9.67
C GLY A 54 -12.37 3.69 -9.36
N ALA A 55 -12.46 2.38 -9.60
CA ALA A 55 -13.62 1.58 -9.20
C ALA A 55 -13.67 1.40 -7.68
N LEU A 56 -12.50 1.17 -7.06
CA LEU A 56 -12.39 1.17 -5.60
C LEU A 56 -12.77 2.53 -5.00
N ASP A 57 -12.27 3.63 -5.56
CA ASP A 57 -12.60 4.98 -5.09
C ASP A 57 -14.11 5.26 -5.18
N SER A 58 -14.72 4.86 -6.31
CA SER A 58 -16.17 4.96 -6.50
C SER A 58 -16.94 4.17 -5.43
N ALA A 59 -16.52 2.93 -5.16
CA ALA A 59 -17.10 2.09 -4.12
C ALA A 59 -16.94 2.71 -2.73
N LEU A 60 -15.85 3.44 -2.46
CA LEU A 60 -15.59 4.07 -1.17
C LEU A 60 -16.19 5.48 -1.01
N SER A 61 -16.61 6.13 -2.09
CA SER A 61 -17.02 7.55 -2.13
C SER A 61 -18.06 7.93 -1.06
N ALA A 62 -19.08 7.11 -0.87
CA ALA A 62 -20.15 7.33 0.12
C ALA A 62 -19.82 6.82 1.55
N ARG A 63 -18.56 6.42 1.82
CA ARG A 63 -18.14 5.79 3.08
C ARG A 63 -17.06 6.64 3.79
N PRO A 64 -17.43 7.78 4.40
CA PRO A 64 -16.48 8.74 5.00
C PRO A 64 -15.74 8.20 6.24
N ARG A 65 -16.17 7.06 6.79
CA ARG A 65 -15.49 6.39 7.91
C ARG A 65 -14.40 5.42 7.47
N VAL A 66 -14.27 5.15 6.17
CA VAL A 66 -13.07 4.54 5.59
C VAL A 66 -12.06 5.66 5.38
N LYS A 67 -11.27 5.96 6.41
CA LYS A 67 -10.35 7.12 6.43
C LYS A 67 -8.93 6.79 6.01
N HIS A 68 -8.53 5.52 6.17
CA HIS A 68 -7.15 5.08 6.00
C HIS A 68 -7.08 3.89 5.05
N LEU A 69 -6.05 3.87 4.21
CA LEU A 69 -5.70 2.76 3.33
C LEU A 69 -4.22 2.44 3.54
N LEU A 70 -3.88 1.16 3.73
CA LEU A 70 -2.51 0.70 3.75
C LEU A 70 -2.26 -0.22 2.55
N CYS A 71 -1.15 0.00 1.86
CA CYS A 71 -0.67 -0.89 0.82
C CYS A 71 0.78 -1.35 1.04
N GLY A 72 1.16 -2.39 0.30
CA GLY A 72 2.52 -2.91 0.25
C GLY A 72 3.07 -2.82 -1.18
N HIS A 73 3.62 -3.93 -1.66
CA HIS A 73 4.16 -4.14 -3.01
C HIS A 73 5.43 -3.34 -3.34
N ILE A 74 5.45 -2.05 -3.04
CA ILE A 74 6.50 -1.13 -3.50
C ILE A 74 7.75 -1.10 -2.62
N HIS A 75 7.74 -1.79 -1.47
CA HIS A 75 8.84 -1.86 -0.50
C HIS A 75 9.40 -0.48 -0.10
N GLN A 76 8.50 0.51 -0.04
CA GLN A 76 8.79 1.90 0.26
C GLN A 76 7.81 2.39 1.32
N GLU A 77 8.24 3.40 2.07
CA GLU A 77 7.36 4.15 2.95
C GLU A 77 6.73 5.30 2.15
N LEU A 78 5.40 5.37 2.15
CA LEU A 78 4.64 6.51 1.65
C LEU A 78 3.56 6.89 2.65
N ASP A 79 3.16 8.15 2.64
CA ASP A 79 2.05 8.69 3.43
C ASP A 79 1.46 9.89 2.66
N LEU A 80 0.33 9.68 2.00
CA LEU A 80 -0.24 10.57 0.99
C LEU A 80 -1.75 10.70 1.19
N ASP A 81 -2.33 11.81 0.70
CA ASP A 81 -3.78 11.90 0.53
C ASP A 81 -4.21 11.22 -0.78
N TRP A 82 -5.21 10.35 -0.70
CA TRP A 82 -5.88 9.73 -1.83
C TRP A 82 -7.38 10.00 -1.72
N ASN A 83 -7.84 11.05 -2.39
CA ASN A 83 -9.24 11.47 -2.42
C ASN A 83 -9.84 11.68 -1.02
N GLY A 84 -9.10 12.34 -0.13
CA GLY A 84 -9.51 12.59 1.25
C GLY A 84 -9.30 11.40 2.22
N ARG A 85 -8.62 10.33 1.77
CA ARG A 85 -8.18 9.21 2.62
C ARG A 85 -6.68 9.24 2.78
N ARG A 86 -6.17 8.99 3.98
CA ARG A 86 -4.74 8.82 4.19
C ARG A 86 -4.32 7.44 3.65
N MET A 87 -3.61 7.43 2.53
CA MET A 87 -3.01 6.24 1.95
C MET A 87 -1.56 6.14 2.42
N MET A 88 -1.19 5.00 2.98
CA MET A 88 0.17 4.71 3.42
C MET A 88 0.71 3.49 2.69
N ALA A 89 1.99 3.51 2.36
CA ALA A 89 2.73 2.32 1.99
C ALA A 89 3.69 1.91 3.12
N THR A 90 3.87 0.61 3.30
CA THR A 90 4.74 0.05 4.35
C THR A 90 6.03 -0.51 3.73
N PRO A 91 7.19 -0.23 4.33
CA PRO A 91 8.45 -0.91 4.02
C PRO A 91 8.31 -2.43 4.02
N SER A 92 9.16 -3.10 3.26
CA SER A 92 9.25 -4.56 3.34
C SER A 92 10.02 -4.99 4.57
N THR A 93 9.68 -6.15 5.12
CA THR A 93 10.47 -6.82 6.17
C THR A 93 11.75 -7.47 5.63
N CYS A 94 12.07 -7.26 4.34
CA CYS A 94 13.30 -7.71 3.68
C CYS A 94 13.92 -6.58 2.84
N VAL A 95 14.30 -6.86 1.58
CA VAL A 95 14.90 -5.90 0.66
C VAL A 95 13.99 -4.69 0.46
N GLN A 96 14.59 -3.51 0.33
CA GLN A 96 13.87 -2.28 -0.01
C GLN A 96 14.06 -1.96 -1.48
N PHE A 97 13.11 -1.27 -2.09
CA PHE A 97 13.25 -0.74 -3.45
C PHE A 97 13.56 0.74 -3.40
N LYS A 98 14.52 1.17 -4.22
CA LYS A 98 14.97 2.56 -4.23
C LYS A 98 13.89 3.47 -4.84
N PRO A 99 13.50 4.56 -4.16
CA PRO A 99 12.49 5.48 -4.68
C PRO A 99 13.02 6.24 -5.91
N HIS A 100 12.08 6.75 -6.72
CA HIS A 100 12.33 7.60 -7.90
C HIS A 100 13.29 7.00 -8.95
N CYS A 101 13.27 5.68 -9.10
CA CYS A 101 14.09 4.96 -10.08
C CYS A 101 13.23 4.42 -11.23
N ALA A 102 13.70 4.59 -12.46
CA ALA A 102 12.99 4.11 -13.65
C ALA A 102 13.11 2.59 -13.85
N ASN A 103 14.22 1.99 -13.40
CA ASN A 103 14.51 0.56 -13.50
C ASN A 103 14.52 -0.09 -12.12
N PHE A 104 14.41 -1.41 -12.08
CA PHE A 104 14.58 -2.20 -10.85
C PHE A 104 15.89 -1.80 -10.15
N THR A 105 15.80 -1.43 -8.88
CA THR A 105 16.94 -1.00 -8.08
C THR A 105 16.65 -1.27 -6.62
N LEU A 106 17.51 -2.08 -5.98
CA LEU A 106 17.45 -2.30 -4.54
C LEU A 106 17.98 -1.07 -3.81
N ASP A 107 17.37 -0.76 -2.67
CA ASP A 107 17.88 0.22 -1.73
C ASP A 107 18.77 -0.46 -0.68
N THR A 108 19.65 0.34 -0.08
CA THR A 108 20.55 -0.07 1.01
C THR A 108 19.93 0.15 2.39
N VAL A 109 18.75 0.77 2.45
CA VAL A 109 18.03 1.00 3.69
C VAL A 109 17.61 -0.35 4.32
N SER A 110 17.76 -0.46 5.64
CA SER A 110 17.39 -1.66 6.39
C SER A 110 15.93 -2.06 6.18
N PRO A 111 15.61 -3.37 6.29
CA PRO A 111 14.24 -3.85 6.36
C PRO A 111 13.44 -3.14 7.44
N GLY A 112 12.14 -2.99 7.22
CA GLY A 112 11.26 -2.28 8.14
C GLY A 112 9.86 -2.85 8.23
N TRP A 113 9.10 -2.32 9.17
CA TRP A 113 7.69 -2.62 9.41
C TRP A 113 6.99 -1.37 9.93
N ARG A 114 5.65 -1.41 10.01
CA ARG A 114 4.84 -0.30 10.50
C ARG A 114 3.99 -0.74 11.68
N TRP A 115 4.08 -0.03 12.79
CA TRP A 115 3.13 -0.13 13.89
C TRP A 115 1.89 0.71 13.58
N LEU A 116 0.73 0.19 13.99
CA LEU A 116 -0.57 0.84 13.86
C LEU A 116 -1.30 0.75 15.19
N GLU A 117 -1.75 1.89 15.70
CA GLU A 117 -2.65 1.98 16.84
C GLU A 117 -3.94 2.67 16.38
N LEU A 118 -5.04 1.92 16.41
CA LEU A 118 -6.35 2.34 15.93
C LEU A 118 -7.17 2.89 17.08
N HIS A 119 -7.64 4.13 16.95
CA HIS A 119 -8.40 4.81 17.99
C HIS A 119 -9.92 4.79 17.72
N PRO A 120 -10.77 4.85 18.77
CA PRO A 120 -12.23 4.82 18.61
C PRO A 120 -12.83 5.98 17.81
N ASP A 121 -12.13 7.11 17.70
CA ASP A 121 -12.53 8.29 16.92
C ASP A 121 -12.11 8.22 15.44
N GLY A 122 -11.49 7.11 15.04
CA GLY A 122 -11.02 6.87 13.68
C GLY A 122 -9.68 7.54 13.37
N THR A 123 -9.02 8.13 14.36
CA THR A 123 -7.62 8.51 14.23
C THR A 123 -6.73 7.26 14.25
N LEU A 124 -5.54 7.39 13.69
CA LEU A 124 -4.54 6.34 13.58
C LEU A 124 -3.20 6.92 14.00
N THR A 125 -2.59 6.36 15.04
CA THR A 125 -1.17 6.57 15.33
C THR A 125 -0.37 5.49 14.61
N THR A 126 0.72 5.88 13.95
CA THR A 126 1.56 4.93 13.23
C THR A 126 3.01 5.35 13.27
N GLU A 127 3.89 4.36 13.29
CA GLU A 127 5.34 4.54 13.24
C GLU A 127 5.94 3.50 12.30
N VAL A 128 6.86 3.93 11.45
CA VAL A 128 7.71 3.01 10.68
C VAL A 128 8.98 2.74 11.50
N CYS A 129 9.23 1.47 11.74
CA CYS A 129 10.44 0.99 12.39
C CYS A 129 11.31 0.25 11.37
N ARG A 130 12.62 0.25 11.61
CA ARG A 130 13.58 -0.48 10.80
C ARG A 130 14.49 -1.33 11.68
N LEU A 131 14.98 -2.44 11.13
CA LEU A 131 15.96 -3.27 11.82
C LEU A 131 17.24 -2.46 12.08
N GLU A 132 17.67 -2.46 13.33
CA GLU A 132 18.92 -1.84 13.76
C GLU A 132 20.12 -2.73 13.47
N GLY A 133 21.27 -2.10 13.23
CA GLY A 133 22.52 -2.79 12.90
C GLY A 133 22.73 -3.00 11.39
N ALA A 134 23.95 -3.44 11.04
CA ALA A 134 24.40 -3.58 9.66
C ALA A 134 24.32 -5.03 9.12
N ALA A 135 23.61 -5.93 9.81
CA ALA A 135 23.65 -7.36 9.47
C ALA A 135 22.91 -7.70 8.16
N PHE A 136 22.06 -6.80 7.65
CA PHE A 136 21.36 -7.00 6.39
C PHE A 136 22.14 -6.34 5.24
N HIS A 137 22.71 -7.18 4.37
CA HIS A 137 23.37 -6.76 3.14
C HIS A 137 22.63 -7.38 1.96
N PRO A 138 21.71 -6.66 1.30
CA PRO A 138 21.07 -7.18 0.10
C PRO A 138 22.12 -7.32 -1.00
N ASP A 139 22.00 -8.36 -1.82
CA ASP A 139 22.80 -8.47 -3.04
C ASP A 139 22.31 -7.42 -4.04
N ILE A 140 22.94 -6.25 -4.01
CA ILE A 140 22.62 -5.11 -4.86
C ILE A 140 22.85 -5.37 -6.37
N ALA A 141 23.50 -6.49 -6.72
CA ALA A 141 23.68 -6.92 -8.10
C ALA A 141 22.52 -7.78 -8.63
N SER A 142 21.52 -8.10 -7.80
CA SER A 142 20.33 -8.85 -8.26
C SER A 142 19.61 -8.09 -9.38
N GLU A 143 19.34 -8.79 -10.49
CA GLU A 143 18.64 -8.22 -11.66
C GLU A 143 17.10 -8.37 -11.58
N GLY A 144 16.57 -9.00 -10.53
CA GLY A 144 15.13 -9.22 -10.38
C GLY A 144 14.65 -9.43 -8.93
N TYR A 145 13.32 -9.51 -8.78
CA TYR A 145 12.58 -9.79 -7.55
C TYR A 145 11.44 -10.80 -7.78
#